data_AF-A0A1F3C728-F1
#
_entry.id   AF-A0A1F3C728-F1
#
_cell.length_a   1.000
_cell.length_b   1.000
_cell.length_c   1.000
_cell.angle_alpha   90.00
_cell.angle_beta   90.00
_cell.angle_gamma   90.00
#
_symmetry.space_group_name_H-M   'P 1'
#
loop_
_entity.id
_entity.type
_entity.pdbx_description
1 polymer ?
#
loop_
_entity_poly.entity_id
_entity_poly.type
_entity_poly.pdbx_seq_one_letter_code
_entity_poly.pdbx_strand_id
1 'polypeptide(L)'
;MLLCGSCNRAKAWSCEHCGNWKMGKKPPVCMQCYWGSPENYNHIAMEQVRRLDIQWNGDEIKYYDALKVIADHNKIELPEFIKQIIEDRTKSK
;
A
#
# COMPACT_ATOMS: atom_id res chain seq x y z
N MET A 1 -5.13 2.14 -9.97
CA MET A 1 -5.38 1.83 -11.39
C MET A 1 -4.30 0.86 -11.90
N LEU A 2 -4.66 -0.39 -12.20
CA LEU A 2 -3.75 -1.48 -12.65
C LEU A 2 -3.29 -1.32 -14.12
N LEU A 3 -3.25 -0.10 -14.65
CA LEU A 3 -3.02 0.14 -16.08
C LEU A 3 -1.54 0.24 -16.46
N CYS A 4 -0.65 0.22 -15.47
CA CYS A 4 0.78 0.31 -15.71
C CYS A 4 1.43 -1.08 -15.86
N GLY A 5 2.48 -1.20 -16.69
CA GLY A 5 3.17 -2.48 -16.91
C GLY A 5 3.78 -3.09 -15.63
N SER A 6 4.29 -2.25 -14.72
CA SER A 6 4.78 -2.71 -13.41
C SER A 6 3.65 -3.22 -12.52
N CYS A 7 2.47 -2.57 -12.56
CA CYS A 7 1.26 -2.97 -11.84
C CYS A 7 0.82 -4.39 -12.26
N ASN A 8 0.84 -4.67 -13.56
CA ASN A 8 0.48 -5.99 -14.10
C ASN A 8 1.49 -7.08 -13.74
N ARG A 9 2.79 -6.78 -13.77
CA ARG A 9 3.81 -7.73 -13.30
C ARG A 9 3.68 -8.03 -11.81
N ALA A 10 3.44 -7.01 -10.99
CA ALA A 10 3.20 -7.19 -9.56
C ALA A 10 1.96 -8.06 -9.31
N LYS A 11 0.87 -7.83 -10.04
CA LYS A 11 -0.31 -8.69 -10.01
C LYS A 11 0.02 -10.14 -10.35
N ALA A 12 0.69 -10.38 -11.48
CA ALA A 12 1.02 -11.72 -11.94
C ALA A 12 1.83 -12.47 -10.88
N TRP A 13 2.92 -11.86 -10.41
CA TRP A 13 3.76 -12.45 -9.37
C TRP A 13 2.96 -12.72 -8.08
N SER A 14 2.22 -11.74 -7.56
CA SER A 14 1.43 -11.93 -6.34
C SER A 14 0.35 -13.02 -6.50
N CYS A 15 -0.33 -13.08 -7.65
CA CYS A 15 -1.35 -14.08 -7.91
C CYS A 15 -0.74 -15.48 -8.02
N GLU A 16 0.37 -15.66 -8.71
CA GLU A 16 1.07 -16.95 -8.84
C GLU A 16 1.52 -17.51 -7.48
N HIS A 17 1.84 -16.63 -6.54
CA HIS A 17 2.31 -17.01 -5.20
C HIS A 17 1.18 -17.13 -4.16
N CYS A 18 -0.02 -16.62 -4.46
CA CYS A 18 -1.18 -16.60 -3.56
C CYS A 18 -1.71 -18.01 -3.23
N GLY A 19 -2.08 -18.23 -1.96
CA GLY A 19 -2.68 -19.50 -1.50
C GLY A 19 -3.99 -19.85 -2.22
N ASN A 20 -4.83 -18.85 -2.52
CA ASN A 20 -6.04 -19.07 -3.29
C ASN A 20 -5.72 -19.51 -4.72
N TRP A 21 -4.63 -19.03 -5.32
CA TRP A 21 -4.23 -19.52 -6.64
C TRP A 21 -3.65 -20.94 -6.57
N LYS A 22 -2.88 -21.27 -5.54
CA LYS A 22 -2.22 -22.58 -5.43
C LYS A 22 -3.19 -23.71 -5.04
N MET A 23 -4.16 -23.43 -4.19
CA MET A 23 -4.99 -24.46 -3.55
C MET A 23 -6.49 -24.23 -3.67
N GLY A 24 -6.95 -23.00 -3.45
CA GLY A 24 -8.39 -22.74 -3.26
C GLY A 24 -9.18 -22.56 -4.55
N LYS A 25 -8.59 -21.88 -5.54
CA LYS A 25 -9.18 -21.40 -6.80
C LYS A 25 -10.57 -20.77 -6.63
N LYS A 26 -10.85 -20.10 -5.50
CA LYS A 26 -12.17 -19.54 -5.19
C LYS A 26 -12.31 -18.12 -5.74
N PRO A 27 -13.19 -17.86 -6.73
CA PRO A 27 -13.38 -16.52 -7.26
C PRO A 27 -13.77 -15.46 -6.20
N PRO A 28 -14.64 -15.76 -5.20
CA PRO A 28 -14.99 -14.78 -4.17
C PRO A 28 -13.79 -14.24 -3.38
N VAL A 29 -12.75 -15.06 -3.17
CA VAL A 29 -11.52 -14.62 -2.50
C VAL A 29 -10.77 -13.61 -3.38
N CYS A 30 -10.67 -13.85 -4.69
CA CYS A 30 -10.06 -12.90 -5.61
C CYS A 30 -10.84 -11.58 -5.69
N MET A 31 -12.17 -11.62 -5.60
CA MET A 31 -13.02 -10.42 -5.60
C MET A 31 -12.86 -9.56 -4.34
N GLN A 32 -12.29 -10.10 -3.26
CA GLN A 32 -11.96 -9.36 -2.04
C GLN A 32 -10.47 -8.94 -1.98
N CYS A 33 -9.67 -9.33 -2.98
CA CYS A 33 -8.25 -9.02 -3.10
C CYS A 33 -8.04 -7.69 -3.80
N TYR A 34 -6.99 -6.94 -3.44
CA TYR A 34 -6.57 -5.72 -4.14
C TYR A 34 -6.44 -5.91 -5.66
N TRP A 35 -5.95 -7.06 -6.11
CA TRP A 35 -5.77 -7.35 -7.54
C TRP A 35 -7.08 -7.62 -8.30
N GLY A 36 -8.15 -7.96 -7.60
CA GLY A 36 -9.50 -8.16 -8.17
C GLY A 36 -10.40 -6.94 -8.00
N SER A 37 -10.31 -6.26 -6.86
CA SER A 37 -11.15 -5.11 -6.49
C SER A 37 -10.34 -4.03 -5.75
N PRO A 38 -9.49 -3.24 -6.43
CA PRO A 38 -8.57 -2.28 -5.80
C PRO A 38 -9.25 -1.22 -4.92
N GLU A 39 -10.51 -0.90 -5.18
CA GLU A 39 -11.27 0.13 -4.45
C GLU A 39 -11.94 -0.41 -3.18
N ASN A 40 -12.21 -1.73 -3.13
CA ASN A 40 -12.95 -2.36 -2.03
C ASN A 40 -12.37 -3.75 -1.74
N TYR A 41 -11.14 -3.77 -1.22
CA TYR A 41 -10.44 -5.00 -0.86
C TYR A 41 -10.18 -5.08 0.64
N ASN A 42 -10.05 -6.30 1.13
CA ASN A 42 -9.68 -6.58 2.52
C ASN A 42 -8.36 -7.36 2.65
N HIS A 43 -7.67 -7.62 1.54
CA HIS A 43 -6.36 -8.27 1.55
C HIS A 43 -5.59 -8.06 0.24
N ILE A 44 -4.30 -8.37 0.25
CA ILE A 44 -3.48 -8.51 -0.95
C ILE A 44 -2.90 -9.92 -0.92
N ALA A 45 -3.22 -10.75 -1.91
CA ALA A 45 -2.77 -12.15 -1.98
C ALA A 45 -3.00 -12.97 -0.67
N MET A 46 -4.17 -12.79 -0.06
CA MET A 46 -4.60 -13.33 1.25
C MET A 46 -3.86 -12.78 2.48
N GLU A 47 -2.93 -11.83 2.31
CA GLU A 47 -2.29 -11.14 3.42
C GLU A 47 -3.10 -9.91 3.84
N GLN A 48 -3.17 -9.65 5.16
CA GLN A 48 -3.89 -8.49 5.74
C GLN A 48 -3.12 -7.20 5.52
N VAL A 49 -3.04 -6.77 4.26
CA VAL A 49 -2.33 -5.57 3.82
C VAL A 49 -3.35 -4.53 3.36
N ARG A 50 -3.12 -3.28 3.74
CA ARG A 50 -3.76 -2.10 3.15
C ARG A 50 -2.67 -1.20 2.59
N ARG A 51 -2.81 -0.86 1.32
CA ARG A 51 -1.93 0.02 0.57
C ARG A 51 -2.61 1.36 0.38
N LEU A 52 -1.87 2.41 0.67
CA LEU A 52 -2.18 3.80 0.34
C LEU A 52 -1.01 4.35 -0.46
N ASP A 53 -1.29 4.87 -1.66
CA ASP A 53 -0.30 5.59 -2.46
C ASP A 53 -0.50 7.10 -2.21
N ILE A 54 0.54 7.80 -1.78
CA ILE A 54 0.52 9.24 -1.49
C ILE A 54 1.45 9.93 -2.48
N GLN A 55 0.97 11.00 -3.11
CA GLN A 55 1.74 11.82 -4.03
C GLN A 55 1.58 13.29 -3.63
N TRP A 56 2.70 13.99 -3.52
CA TRP A 56 2.75 15.44 -3.33
C TRP A 56 3.01 16.10 -4.68
N ASN A 57 2.22 17.12 -5.05
CA ASN A 57 2.39 17.84 -6.30
C ASN A 57 2.46 19.35 -6.09
N GLY A 58 3.22 20.05 -6.94
CA GLY A 58 3.31 21.50 -6.93
C GLY A 58 3.69 22.06 -5.55
N ASP A 59 2.83 22.92 -4.99
CA ASP A 59 3.07 23.56 -3.70
C ASP A 59 3.13 22.59 -2.52
N GLU A 60 2.63 21.36 -2.67
CA GLU A 60 2.68 20.35 -1.62
C GLU A 60 4.08 19.75 -1.44
N ILE A 61 4.97 19.90 -2.43
CA ILE A 61 6.35 19.39 -2.39
C ILE A 61 7.09 19.94 -1.16
N LYS A 62 6.82 21.19 -0.76
CA LYS A 62 7.40 21.79 0.45
C LYS A 62 7.11 21.00 1.72
N TYR A 63 5.96 20.32 1.79
CA TYR A 63 5.62 19.46 2.93
C TYR A 63 6.39 18.15 2.89
N TYR A 64 6.54 17.55 1.70
CA TYR A 64 7.37 16.37 1.52
C TYR A 64 8.82 16.64 1.93
N ASP A 65 9.40 17.75 1.46
CA ASP A 65 10.78 18.11 1.78
C ASP A 65 10.98 18.36 3.28
N ALA A 66 10.03 19.04 3.93
CA ALA A 66 10.06 19.23 5.37
C ALA A 66 9.99 17.89 6.14
N LEU A 67 9.11 16.98 5.73
CA LEU A 67 9.00 15.65 6.34
C LEU A 67 10.30 14.84 6.16
N LYS A 68 10.93 14.94 4.99
CA LYS A 68 12.20 14.27 4.70
C LYS A 68 13.33 14.78 5.59
N VAL A 69 13.47 16.10 5.75
CA VAL A 69 14.48 16.68 6.65
C VAL A 69 14.31 16.17 8.09
N ILE A 70 13.06 16.09 8.57
CA ILE A 70 12.78 15.57 9.92
C ILE A 70 13.13 14.08 10.00
N ALA A 71 12.74 13.28 9.01
CA ALA A 71 13.04 11.84 8.97
C ALA A 71 14.56 11.58 8.97
N ASP A 72 15.31 12.30 8.13
CA ASP A 72 16.77 12.20 8.01
C ASP A 72 17.48 12.56 9.32
N HIS A 73 17.06 13.66 9.98
CA HIS A 73 17.61 14.07 11.27
C HIS A 73 17.42 13.01 12.36
N ASN A 74 16.27 12.33 12.34
CA ASN A 74 15.96 11.25 13.28
C ASN A 74 16.47 9.87 12.84
N LYS A 75 17.10 9.76 11.65
CA LYS A 75 17.57 8.51 11.04
C LYS A 75 16.47 7.47 10.90
N ILE A 76 15.27 7.91 10.53
CA ILE A 76 14.09 7.07 10.30
C ILE A 76 13.77 7.13 8.81
N GLU A 77 13.40 6.00 8.22
CA GLU A 77 12.92 5.96 6.84
C GLU A 77 11.62 6.76 6.71
N LEU A 78 11.53 7.61 5.68
CA LEU A 78 10.39 8.52 5.50
C LEU A 78 9.03 7.81 5.55
N PRO A 79 8.79 6.65 4.89
CA PRO A 79 7.51 5.95 5.01
C PRO A 79 7.16 5.51 6.43
N GLU A 80 8.16 5.15 7.24
CA GLU A 80 7.96 4.76 8.64
C GLU A 80 7.62 5.98 9.49
N PHE A 81 8.33 7.10 9.27
CA PHE A 81 8.02 8.36 9.93
C PHE A 81 6.58 8.84 9.64
N ILE A 82 6.11 8.70 8.40
CA ILE A 82 4.71 9.02 8.04
C ILE A 82 3.72 8.13 8.79
N LYS A 83 4.00 6.82 8.91
CA LYS A 83 3.14 5.91 9.68
C LYS A 83 3.08 6.30 11.15
N GLN A 84 4.19 6.70 11.76
CA GLN A 84 4.22 7.17 13.14
C GLN A 84 3.34 8.41 13.35
N ILE A 85 3.46 9.42 12.47
CA ILE A 85 2.59 10.62 12.53
C ILE A 85 1.11 10.23 12.48
N ILE A 86 0.74 9.28 11.62
CA ILE A 86 -0.64 8.80 11.50
C ILE A 86 -1.05 8.05 12.77
N GLU A 87 -0.19 7.17 13.27
CA GLU A 87 -0.44 6.38 14.47
C GLU A 87 -0.72 7.27 15.68
N ASP A 88 0.10 8.29 15.91
CA ASP A 88 -0.05 9.25 17.01
C ASP A 88 -1.38 10.01 16.96
N ARG A 89 -1.86 10.33 15.74
CA ARG A 89 -3.17 10.96 15.51
C ARG A 89 -4.34 10.01 15.77
N THR A 90 -4.14 8.71 15.57
CA THR A 90 -5.19 7.69 15.78
C THR A 90 -5.28 7.19 17.21
N LYS A 91 -4.18 7.21 17.98
CA LYS A 91 -4.14 6.84 19.41
C LYS A 91 -4.80 7.87 20.33
N SER A 92 -4.91 9.13 19.88
CA SER A 92 -5.48 10.24 20.66
C SER A 92 -7.02 10.31 20.56
N LYS A 93 -7.68 9.21 20.21
CA LYS A 93 -9.14 9.03 20.19
C LYS A 93 -9.50 7.84 21.08
#